data_AF-A0A6B3GD70-F1
#
_entry.id   AF-A0A6B3GD70-F1
#
_cell.length_a   1.000
_cell.length_b   1.000
_cell.length_c   1.000
_cell.angle_alpha   90.00
_cell.angle_beta   90.00
_cell.angle_gamma   90.00
#
_symmetry.space_group_name_H-M   'P 1'
#
loop_
_entity.id
_entity.type
_entity.pdbx_description
1 polymer ?
#
loop_
_entity_poly.entity_id
_entity_poly.type
_entity_poly.pdbx_seq_one_letter_code
_entity_poly.pdbx_strand_id
1 'polypeptide(L)'
;EIVREEADRVIEEVQAATGTDLKLTIGTMIELPRAALTAGQIAEAAQFFSFGTNDLTQTVWGFSRDDVEASFFTAYLEKGIFGVS
;
A
#
# COMPACT_ATOMS: atom_id res chain seq x y z
N GLU A 1 11.06 -4.10 10.60
CA GLU A 1 11.24 -4.91 11.81
C GLU A 1 10.45 -4.37 13.00
N ILE A 2 10.73 -3.17 13.52
CA ILE A 2 10.09 -2.62 14.73
C ILE A 2 8.56 -2.79 14.79
N VAL A 3 7.84 -2.40 13.73
CA VAL A 3 6.36 -2.48 13.69
C VAL A 3 5.85 -3.93 13.68
N ARG A 4 6.61 -4.86 13.06
CA ARG A 4 6.25 -6.28 13.03
C ARG A 4 6.44 -6.90 14.41
N GLU A 5 7.58 -6.66 15.04
CA GLU A 5 7.86 -7.14 16.40
C GLU A 5 6.82 -6.63 17.40
N GLU A 6 6.38 -5.38 17.25
CA GLU A 6 5.31 -4.80 18.05
C GLU A 6 3.96 -5.49 17.80
N ALA A 7 3.61 -5.76 16.54
CA ALA A 7 2.41 -6.49 16.20
C ALA A 7 2.43 -7.92 16.76
N ASP A 8 3.55 -8.64 16.61
CA ASP A 8 3.72 -10.00 17.13
C ASP A 8 3.55 -10.05 18.66
N ARG A 9 4.16 -9.09 19.38
CA ARG A 9 3.98 -8.96 20.84
C ARG A 9 2.51 -8.75 21.23
N VAL A 10 1.80 -7.84 20.54
CA VAL A 10 0.39 -7.59 20.84
C VAL A 10 -0.47 -8.83 20.54
N ILE A 11 -0.17 -9.55 19.46
CA ILE A 11 -0.85 -10.81 19.13
C ILE A 11 -0.67 -11.81 20.27
N GLU A 12 0.56 -12.05 20.73
CA GLU A 12 0.87 -12.96 21.83
C GLU A 12 0.13 -12.58 23.13
N GLU A 13 0.14 -11.30 23.49
CA GLU A 13 -0.57 -10.79 24.67
C GLU A 13 -2.08 -11.07 24.60
N VAL A 14 -2.70 -10.84 23.44
CA VAL A 14 -4.14 -11.09 23.25
C VAL A 14 -4.44 -12.58 23.23
N GLN A 15 -3.60 -13.42 22.63
CA GLN A 15 -3.75 -14.87 22.66
C GLN A 15 -3.70 -15.40 24.10
N ALA A 16 -2.76 -14.91 24.91
CA ALA A 16 -2.65 -15.28 26.32
C ALA A 16 -3.86 -14.83 27.14
N ALA A 17 -4.38 -13.62 26.90
CA ALA A 17 -5.53 -13.08 27.63
C ALA A 17 -6.86 -13.73 27.27
N THR A 18 -7.02 -14.18 26.02
CA THR A 18 -8.30 -14.69 25.49
C THR A 18 -8.35 -16.21 25.36
N GLY A 19 -7.20 -16.89 25.39
CA GLY A 19 -7.09 -18.33 25.12
C GLY A 19 -7.42 -18.71 23.66
N THR A 20 -7.48 -17.73 22.74
CA THR A 20 -7.81 -17.94 21.33
C THR A 20 -6.54 -18.06 20.49
N ASP A 21 -6.52 -19.02 19.56
CA ASP A 21 -5.44 -19.13 18.56
C ASP A 21 -5.67 -18.13 17.41
N LEU A 22 -4.81 -17.10 17.32
CA LEU A 22 -4.90 -16.03 16.33
C LEU A 22 -3.90 -16.27 15.20
N LYS A 23 -4.37 -16.85 14.09
CA LYS A 23 -3.56 -17.05 12.88
C LYS A 23 -3.64 -15.84 11.97
N LEU A 24 -2.86 -14.83 12.28
CA LEU A 24 -2.81 -13.58 11.52
C LEU A 24 -1.59 -13.55 10.61
N THR A 25 -1.74 -12.88 9.47
CA THR A 25 -0.62 -12.56 8.57
C THR A 25 -0.36 -11.07 8.64
N ILE A 26 0.92 -10.69 8.69
CA ILE A 26 1.37 -9.30 8.65
C ILE A 26 1.92 -9.03 7.26
N GLY A 27 1.28 -8.08 6.57
CA GLY A 27 1.68 -7.62 5.24
C GLY A 27 1.92 -6.13 5.23
N THR A 28 2.11 -5.59 4.03
CA THR A 28 2.29 -4.15 3.85
C THR A 28 1.61 -3.65 2.60
N MET A 29 1.30 -2.35 2.59
CA MET A 29 0.77 -1.69 1.41
C MET A 29 1.92 -1.27 0.49
N ILE A 30 1.81 -1.59 -0.80
CA ILE A 30 2.69 -1.09 -1.84
C ILE A 30 1.97 0.08 -2.51
N GLU A 31 2.21 1.27 -1.98
CA GLU A 31 1.52 2.50 -2.38
C GLU A 31 2.47 3.63 -2.80
N LEU A 32 3.77 3.39 -2.70
CA LEU A 32 4.82 4.31 -3.15
C LEU A 32 5.65 3.67 -4.28
N PRO A 33 6.11 4.43 -5.28
CA PRO A 33 6.93 3.89 -6.37
C PRO A 33 8.22 3.26 -5.84
N ARG A 34 8.82 3.85 -4.79
CA ARG A 34 9.99 3.29 -4.13
C ARG A 34 9.70 1.92 -3.52
N ALA A 35 8.53 1.73 -2.91
CA ALA A 35 8.15 0.44 -2.34
C ALA A 35 8.03 -0.64 -3.42
N ALA A 36 7.49 -0.30 -4.59
CA ALA A 36 7.44 -1.21 -5.73
C ALA A 36 8.85 -1.53 -6.28
N LEU A 37 9.73 -0.53 -6.41
CA LEU A 37 11.11 -0.71 -6.90
C LEU A 37 11.99 -1.54 -5.95
N THR A 38 11.75 -1.47 -4.64
CA THR A 38 12.49 -2.23 -3.62
C THR A 38 11.68 -3.40 -3.06
N ALA A 39 10.63 -3.85 -3.75
CA ALA A 39 9.68 -4.84 -3.24
C ALA A 39 10.35 -6.16 -2.82
N GLY A 40 11.47 -6.55 -3.45
CA GLY A 40 12.24 -7.72 -3.05
C GLY A 40 12.72 -7.67 -1.60
N GLN A 41 13.23 -6.53 -1.14
CA GLN A 41 13.67 -6.35 0.25
C GLN A 41 12.49 -6.30 1.21
N ILE A 42 11.36 -5.74 0.76
CA ILE A 42 10.13 -5.67 1.56
C ILE A 42 9.54 -7.08 1.76
N ALA A 43 9.62 -7.94 0.75
CA ALA A 43 9.12 -9.30 0.79
C ALA A 43 9.85 -10.19 1.82
N GLU A 44 11.07 -9.83 2.23
CA GLU A 44 11.78 -10.52 3.33
C GLU A 44 11.06 -10.37 4.67
N ALA A 45 10.28 -9.29 4.84
CA ALA A 45 9.61 -8.96 6.09
C ALA A 45 8.07 -9.08 6.06
N ALA A 46 7.45 -8.99 4.89
CA ALA A 46 5.99 -8.99 4.72
C ALA A 46 5.46 -10.29 4.09
N GLN A 47 4.38 -10.82 4.66
CA GLN A 47 3.78 -12.09 4.22
C GLN A 47 2.80 -11.92 3.05
N PHE A 48 2.34 -10.70 2.79
CA PHE A 48 1.53 -10.34 1.63
C PHE A 48 1.71 -8.86 1.28
N PHE A 49 1.38 -8.51 0.04
CA PHE A 49 1.28 -7.13 -0.41
C PHE A 49 -0.17 -6.77 -0.73
N SER A 50 -0.56 -5.56 -0.37
CA SER A 50 -1.77 -4.92 -0.85
C SER A 50 -1.39 -3.71 -1.68
N PHE A 51 -1.85 -3.59 -2.92
CA PHE A 51 -1.51 -2.44 -3.76
C PHE A 51 -2.48 -1.29 -3.48
N GLY A 52 -1.98 -0.24 -2.82
CA GLY A 52 -2.70 1.02 -2.63
C GLY A 52 -2.67 1.82 -3.92
N THR A 53 -3.48 1.44 -4.90
CA THR A 53 -3.39 2.02 -6.26
C THR A 53 -3.75 3.49 -6.31
N ASN A 54 -4.51 4.01 -5.34
CA ASN A 54 -4.84 5.43 -5.27
C ASN A 54 -3.56 6.28 -5.07
N ASP A 55 -2.87 6.08 -3.96
CA ASP A 55 -1.62 6.78 -3.65
C ASP A 55 -0.49 6.39 -4.62
N LEU A 56 -0.46 5.13 -5.07
CA LEU A 56 0.54 4.71 -6.06
C LEU A 56 0.35 5.45 -7.39
N THR A 57 -0.88 5.57 -7.88
CA THR A 57 -1.18 6.35 -9.10
C THR A 57 -0.81 7.80 -8.88
N GLN A 58 -1.23 8.38 -7.75
CA GLN A 58 -0.94 9.77 -7.40
C GLN A 58 0.57 10.08 -7.44
N THR A 59 1.37 9.23 -6.79
CA THR A 59 2.81 9.42 -6.65
C THR A 59 3.61 9.01 -7.88
N VAL A 60 3.14 8.04 -8.68
CA VAL A 60 3.76 7.69 -9.97
C VAL A 60 3.56 8.82 -10.99
N TRP A 61 2.35 9.37 -11.08
CA TRP A 61 2.07 10.45 -12.01
C TRP A 61 2.54 11.82 -11.52
N GLY A 62 2.86 11.95 -10.22
CA GLY A 62 3.20 13.25 -9.61
C GLY A 62 2.01 14.21 -9.57
N PHE A 63 0.80 13.65 -9.54
CA PHE A 63 -0.45 14.41 -9.51
C PHE A 63 -0.86 14.63 -8.07
N SER A 64 -1.19 15.86 -7.69
CA SER A 64 -2.00 16.06 -6.48
C SER A 64 -3.43 15.69 -6.83
N ARG A 65 -4.02 14.74 -6.12
CA ARG A 65 -5.38 14.25 -6.44
C ARG A 65 -6.40 15.37 -6.44
N ASP A 66 -6.33 16.24 -5.42
CA ASP A 66 -7.26 17.36 -5.25
C ASP A 66 -7.13 18.40 -6.38
N ASP A 67 -5.94 18.54 -6.96
CA ASP A 67 -5.70 19.50 -8.03
C ASP A 67 -5.98 18.92 -9.43
N VAL A 68 -5.76 17.63 -9.63
CA VAL A 68 -5.80 17.01 -10.96
C VAL A 68 -7.20 16.59 -11.40
N GLU A 69 -8.03 16.07 -10.49
CA GLU A 69 -9.42 15.73 -10.81
C GLU A 69 -10.22 16.96 -11.27
N ALA A 70 -9.90 18.15 -10.75
CA ALA A 70 -10.62 19.38 -11.04
C ALA A 70 -10.10 20.20 -12.24
N SER A 71 -8.92 19.89 -12.79
CA SER A 71 -8.21 20.80 -13.71
C SER A 71 -8.02 20.29 -15.14
N PHE A 72 -7.40 19.12 -15.33
CA PHE A 72 -6.99 18.70 -16.68
C PHE A 72 -7.19 17.21 -17.00
N PHE A 73 -7.64 16.40 -16.05
CA PHE A 73 -7.77 14.96 -16.25
C PHE A 73 -8.73 14.61 -17.40
N THR A 74 -9.92 15.24 -17.43
CA THR A 74 -10.89 15.09 -18.53
C THR A 74 -10.31 15.52 -19.87
N ALA A 75 -9.60 16.65 -19.92
CA ALA A 75 -8.99 17.15 -21.16
C ALA A 75 -7.89 16.20 -21.68
N TYR A 76 -7.15 15.54 -20.80
CA TYR A 76 -6.13 14.57 -21.18
C TYR A 76 -6.74 13.26 -21.71
N LEU A 77 -7.87 12.82 -21.15
CA LEU A 77 -8.65 11.70 -21.68
C LEU A 77 -9.22 12.02 -23.07
N GLU A 78 -9.86 13.18 -23.24
CA GLU A 78 -10.42 13.61 -24.53
C GLU A 78 -9.35 13.74 -25.62
N LYS A 79 -8.15 14.18 -25.26
CA LYS A 79 -7.00 14.29 -26.17
C LYS A 79 -6.30 12.95 -26.43
N GLY A 80 -6.73 11.85 -25.79
CA GLY A 80 -6.11 10.54 -25.89
C GLY A 80 -4.70 10.48 -25.32
N ILE A 81 -4.33 11.42 -24.44
CA ILE A 81 -3.02 11.46 -23.77
C ILE A 81 -2.96 10.34 -22.73
N PHE A 82 -4.04 10.14 -21.98
CA PHE A 82 -4.22 8.93 -21.19
C PHE A 82 -4.94 7.89 -22.03
N GLY A 83 -4.35 6.69 -22.11
CA GLY A 83 -5.05 5.53 -22.65
C GLY A 83 -6.10 5.06 -21.67
N VAL A 84 -7.30 4.72 -22.15
CA VAL A 84 -8.20 3.83 -21.43
C VAL A 84 -7.55 2.44 -21.43
N SER A 85 -7.12 1.98 -20.26
CA SER A 85 -6.73 0.59 -20.02
C SER A 85 -7.94 -0.21 -19.56
#